data_AF-A0A6S7IXS3-F1
#
_entry.id   AF-A0A6S7IXS3-F1
#
_cell.length_a   1.000
_cell.length_b   1.000
_cell.length_c   1.000
_cell.angle_alpha   90.00
_cell.angle_beta   90.00
_cell.angle_gamma   90.00
#
_symmetry.space_group_name_H-M   'P 1'
#
loop_
_entity.id
_entity.type
_entity.pdbx_description
1 polymer ?
#
loop_
_entity_poly.entity_id
_entity_poly.type
_entity_poly.pdbx_seq_one_letter_code
_entity_poly.pdbx_strand_id
1 'polypeptide(L)'
;MPNFQFVAANAVPNIQFVAANAVPNCQLVAANAMPNFQFVAANAVPNFQFVAANAVPNCQLVAANAVPNFQLGAANAVPNCQLVAANAVPNFQLGAANAVPNLQFVAASAVPNFQFVAANAMPNCQLVAANAMPNFQFVAANAVPIFLFVAANAVPNFQFVAANAVPNFQIVNLSLQMQCQLAARTINAS
;
A
#
# COMPACT_ATOMS: atom_id res chain seq x y z
N MET A 1 -24.55 -3.77 -3.71
CA MET A 1 -23.18 -3.38 -3.32
C MET A 1 -23.28 -2.24 -2.33
N PRO A 2 -22.88 -2.42 -1.06
CA PRO A 2 -22.92 -1.33 -0.10
C PRO A 2 -21.86 -0.28 -0.49
N ASN A 3 -22.24 1.00 -0.44
CA ASN A 3 -21.36 2.12 -0.68
C ASN A 3 -21.36 3.01 0.56
N PHE A 4 -20.17 3.30 1.09
CA PHE A 4 -19.98 4.07 2.30
C PHE A 4 -19.13 5.29 2.01
N GLN A 5 -19.63 6.46 2.39
CA GLN A 5 -18.95 7.73 2.23
C GLN A 5 -18.80 8.40 3.58
N PHE A 6 -17.58 8.80 3.92
CA PHE A 6 -17.25 9.47 5.17
C PHE A 6 -16.54 10.78 4.89
N VAL A 7 -16.91 11.81 5.64
CA VAL A 7 -16.19 13.08 5.67
C VAL A 7 -15.86 13.38 7.12
N ALA A 8 -14.58 13.57 7.42
CA ALA A 8 -14.09 13.80 8.76
C ALA A 8 -13.18 15.03 8.80
N ALA A 9 -13.51 15.98 9.68
CA ALA A 9 -12.68 17.15 9.94
C ALA A 9 -12.48 17.28 11.45
N ASN A 10 -11.23 17.40 11.91
CA ASN A 10 -10.90 17.48 13.34
C ASN A 10 -11.50 16.32 14.15
N ALA A 11 -11.42 15.09 13.61
CA ALA A 11 -12.15 13.94 14.13
C ALA A 11 -11.29 12.66 14.13
N VAL A 12 -11.76 11.67 14.90
CA VAL A 12 -11.12 10.36 15.06
C VAL A 12 -12.17 9.27 14.84
N PRO A 13 -12.70 9.11 13.61
CA PRO A 13 -13.74 8.12 13.37
C PRO A 13 -13.15 6.71 13.41
N ASN A 14 -13.88 5.78 14.03
CA ASN A 14 -13.58 4.35 14.01
C ASN A 14 -14.67 3.64 13.21
N ILE A 15 -14.27 2.94 12.16
CA ILE A 15 -15.19 2.35 11.19
C ILE A 15 -14.81 0.88 11.01
N GLN A 16 -15.81 0.01 11.17
CA GLN A 16 -15.63 -1.43 11.04
C GLN A 16 -16.63 -1.99 10.04
N PHE A 17 -16.15 -2.92 9.21
CA PHE A 17 -16.97 -3.60 8.23
C PHE A 17 -16.65 -5.08 8.19
N VAL A 18 -17.70 -5.88 8.04
CA VAL A 18 -17.61 -7.31 7.79
C VAL A 18 -18.42 -7.61 6.55
N ALA A 19 -17.82 -8.29 5.58
CA ALA A 19 -18.48 -8.61 4.33
C ALA A 19 -18.12 -10.02 3.85
N ALA A 20 -19.10 -10.74 3.31
CA ALA A 20 -18.90 -12.02 2.65
C ALA A 20 -19.60 -11.99 1.29
N ASN A 21 -18.95 -12.52 0.25
CA ASN A 21 -19.49 -12.56 -1.11
C ASN A 21 -19.96 -11.17 -1.59
N ALA A 22 -19.10 -10.15 -1.40
CA ALA A 22 -19.50 -8.75 -1.55
C ALA A 22 -18.46 -7.90 -2.26
N VAL A 23 -18.92 -6.78 -2.79
CA VAL A 23 -18.10 -5.73 -3.42
C VAL A 23 -18.39 -4.41 -2.71
N PRO A 24 -17.85 -4.20 -1.50
CA PRO A 24 -18.08 -2.99 -0.74
C PRO A 24 -17.20 -1.85 -1.28
N ASN A 25 -17.77 -0.66 -1.36
CA ASN A 25 -17.04 0.56 -1.70
C ASN A 25 -16.98 1.47 -0.47
N CYS A 26 -15.80 1.94 -0.11
CA CYS A 26 -15.58 2.84 1.02
C CYS A 26 -14.76 4.04 0.55
N GLN A 27 -15.33 5.23 0.68
CA GLN A 27 -14.68 6.50 0.38
C GLN A 27 -14.57 7.31 1.67
N LEU A 28 -13.41 7.90 1.90
CA LEU A 28 -13.21 8.87 2.97
C LEU A 28 -12.43 10.07 2.48
N VAL A 29 -12.92 11.25 2.88
CA VAL A 29 -12.19 12.51 2.83
C VAL A 29 -11.93 12.99 4.26
N ALA A 30 -10.66 13.21 4.58
CA ALA A 30 -10.20 13.52 5.93
C ALA A 30 -9.30 14.76 5.95
N ALA A 31 -9.58 15.70 6.85
CA ALA A 31 -8.73 16.86 7.11
C ALA A 31 -8.48 17.01 8.62
N ASN A 32 -7.21 17.11 9.03
CA ASN A 32 -6.83 17.15 10.46
C ASN A 32 -7.49 16.02 11.26
N ALA A 33 -7.47 14.80 10.72
CA ALA A 33 -8.24 13.69 11.26
C ALA A 33 -7.39 12.41 11.36
N MET A 34 -7.81 11.51 12.25
CA MET A 34 -7.13 10.24 12.52
C MET A 34 -8.12 9.08 12.37
N PRO A 35 -8.58 8.78 11.15
CA PRO A 35 -9.59 7.76 10.94
C PRO A 35 -8.97 6.36 11.05
N ASN A 36 -9.70 5.43 11.64
CA ASN A 36 -9.32 4.03 11.76
C ASN A 36 -10.36 3.14 11.08
N PHE A 37 -9.90 2.33 10.12
CA PHE A 37 -10.72 1.38 9.37
C PHE A 37 -10.26 -0.04 9.64
N GLN A 38 -11.21 -0.89 9.99
CA GLN A 38 -11.00 -2.33 10.01
C GLN A 38 -12.01 -3.01 9.10
N PHE A 39 -11.51 -3.88 8.24
CA PHE A 39 -12.30 -4.60 7.27
C PHE A 39 -12.00 -6.08 7.37
N VAL A 40 -13.05 -6.90 7.52
CA VAL A 40 -12.94 -8.35 7.48
C VAL A 40 -13.76 -8.85 6.30
N ALA A 41 -13.11 -9.58 5.39
CA ALA A 41 -13.75 -9.98 4.16
C ALA A 41 -13.48 -11.43 3.76
N ALA A 42 -14.50 -12.11 3.22
CA ALA A 42 -14.36 -13.41 2.60
C ALA A 42 -14.98 -13.40 1.20
N ASN A 43 -14.26 -13.90 0.20
CA ASN A 43 -14.69 -13.92 -1.20
C ASN A 43 -15.20 -12.54 -1.65
N ALA A 44 -14.35 -11.52 -1.53
CA ALA A 44 -14.77 -10.13 -1.66
C ALA A 44 -13.81 -9.29 -2.50
N VAL A 45 -14.35 -8.19 -3.05
CA VAL A 45 -13.61 -7.21 -3.85
C VAL A 45 -13.83 -5.83 -3.24
N PRO A 46 -13.21 -5.52 -2.08
CA PRO A 46 -13.40 -4.25 -1.44
C PRO A 46 -12.62 -3.14 -2.16
N ASN A 47 -13.26 -1.99 -2.37
CA ASN A 47 -12.63 -0.81 -2.95
C ASN A 47 -12.56 0.29 -1.89
N PHE A 48 -11.35 0.79 -1.64
CA PHE A 48 -11.07 1.84 -0.69
C PHE A 48 -10.47 3.05 -1.39
N GLN A 49 -11.07 4.21 -1.17
CA GLN A 49 -10.55 5.49 -1.62
C GLN A 49 -10.38 6.42 -0.42
N PHE A 50 -9.16 6.84 -0.17
CA PHE A 50 -8.79 7.67 0.96
C PHE A 50 -8.13 8.94 0.46
N VAL A 51 -8.69 10.10 0.80
CA VAL A 51 -8.06 11.41 0.55
C VAL A 51 -7.85 12.07 1.91
N ALA A 52 -6.59 12.37 2.22
CA ALA A 52 -6.17 12.82 3.54
C ALA A 52 -5.24 14.04 3.44
N ALA A 53 -5.58 15.10 4.19
CA ALA A 53 -4.72 16.26 4.40
C ALA A 53 -4.47 16.45 5.89
N ASN A 54 -3.20 16.57 6.30
CA ASN A 54 -2.80 16.67 7.71
C ASN A 54 -3.44 15.55 8.56
N ALA A 55 -3.42 14.32 8.06
CA ALA A 55 -4.20 13.22 8.62
C ALA A 55 -3.36 11.95 8.81
N VAL A 56 -3.81 11.08 9.70
CA VAL A 56 -3.14 9.81 10.03
C VAL A 56 -4.15 8.67 9.87
N PRO A 57 -4.52 8.30 8.62
CA PRO A 57 -5.46 7.22 8.39
C PRO A 57 -4.79 5.88 8.68
N ASN A 58 -5.47 5.05 9.47
CA ASN A 58 -5.10 3.67 9.72
C ASN A 58 -6.11 2.75 9.03
N CYS A 59 -5.65 1.84 8.19
CA CYS A 59 -6.50 0.88 7.50
C CYS A 59 -5.96 -0.53 7.68
N GLN A 60 -6.81 -1.43 8.17
CA GLN A 60 -6.51 -2.84 8.30
C GLN A 60 -7.55 -3.64 7.51
N LEU A 61 -7.08 -4.51 6.61
CA LEU A 61 -7.91 -5.49 5.93
C LEU A 61 -7.41 -6.90 6.26
N VAL A 62 -8.31 -7.72 6.79
CA VAL A 62 -8.12 -9.16 6.96
C VAL A 62 -9.03 -9.87 5.98
N ALA A 63 -8.46 -10.70 5.11
CA ALA A 63 -9.23 -11.30 4.03
C ALA A 63 -8.91 -12.76 3.69
N ALA A 64 -9.92 -13.47 3.22
CA ALA A 64 -9.76 -14.76 2.55
C ALA A 64 -10.32 -14.65 1.13
N ASN A 65 -9.51 -15.02 0.13
CA ASN A 65 -9.86 -14.92 -1.30
C ASN A 65 -10.40 -13.53 -1.66
N ALA A 66 -9.52 -12.53 -1.69
CA ALA A 66 -9.94 -11.15 -1.96
C ALA A 66 -9.11 -10.44 -3.01
N VAL A 67 -9.74 -9.48 -3.68
CA VAL A 67 -9.10 -8.58 -4.64
C VAL A 67 -9.32 -7.15 -4.17
N PRO A 68 -8.60 -6.70 -3.12
CA PRO A 68 -8.81 -5.36 -2.61
C PRO A 68 -8.13 -4.31 -3.48
N ASN A 69 -8.82 -3.20 -3.70
CA ASN A 69 -8.27 -2.04 -4.39
C ASN A 69 -8.16 -0.88 -3.41
N PHE A 70 -6.96 -0.35 -3.25
CA PHE A 70 -6.68 0.80 -2.39
C PHE A 70 -6.17 1.95 -3.23
N GLN A 71 -6.83 3.09 -3.14
CA GLN A 71 -6.38 4.36 -3.68
C GLN A 71 -6.25 5.36 -2.55
N LEU A 72 -5.04 5.89 -2.38
CA LEU A 72 -4.72 6.78 -1.28
C LEU A 72 -4.04 8.04 -1.84
N GLY A 73 -4.65 9.19 -1.55
CA GLY A 73 -4.10 10.52 -1.77
C GLY A 73 -3.78 11.16 -0.43
N ALA A 74 -2.53 11.55 -0.23
CA ALA A 74 -2.02 12.02 1.06
C ALA A 74 -1.18 13.29 0.91
N ALA A 75 -1.54 14.34 1.65
CA ALA A 75 -0.74 15.57 1.78
C ALA A 75 -0.45 15.84 3.25
N ASN A 76 0.83 15.99 3.62
CA ASN A 76 1.26 16.15 5.01
C ASN A 76 0.67 15.07 5.94
N ALA A 77 0.68 13.82 5.49
CA ALA A 77 -0.07 12.74 6.12
C ALA A 77 0.79 11.50 6.39
N VAL A 78 0.34 10.68 7.33
CA VAL A 78 1.03 9.46 7.76
C VAL A 78 0.07 8.28 7.65
N PRO A 79 -0.23 7.81 6.42
CA PRO A 79 -1.15 6.71 6.24
C PRO A 79 -0.49 5.37 6.61
N ASN A 80 -1.19 4.55 7.36
CA ASN A 80 -0.78 3.19 7.69
C ASN A 80 -1.80 2.21 7.11
N CYS A 81 -1.36 1.33 6.20
CA CYS A 81 -2.20 0.25 5.67
C CYS A 81 -1.60 -1.11 5.96
N GLN A 82 -2.41 -2.00 6.51
CA GLN A 82 -2.09 -3.39 6.75
C GLN A 82 -3.06 -4.29 5.99
N LEU A 83 -2.52 -5.24 5.25
CA LEU A 83 -3.29 -6.30 4.61
C LEU A 83 -2.77 -7.66 5.07
N VAL A 84 -3.67 -8.48 5.61
CA VAL A 84 -3.41 -9.87 5.95
C VAL A 84 -4.37 -10.74 5.16
N ALA A 85 -3.84 -11.66 4.35
CA ALA A 85 -4.69 -12.49 3.51
C ALA A 85 -4.22 -13.94 3.34
N ALA A 86 -5.15 -14.87 3.12
CA ALA A 86 -4.78 -16.21 2.66
C ALA A 86 -4.38 -16.18 1.18
N ASN A 87 -5.31 -15.77 0.31
CA ASN A 87 -5.10 -15.55 -1.12
C ASN A 87 -5.56 -14.13 -1.46
N ALA A 88 -4.68 -13.31 -2.02
CA ALA A 88 -5.06 -11.97 -2.42
C ALA A 88 -4.35 -11.45 -3.67
N VAL A 89 -5.07 -10.63 -4.43
CA VAL A 89 -4.53 -9.87 -5.58
C VAL A 89 -4.78 -8.39 -5.29
N PRO A 90 -4.01 -7.78 -4.37
CA PRO A 90 -4.27 -6.40 -4.00
C PRO A 90 -3.70 -5.44 -5.05
N ASN A 91 -4.44 -4.37 -5.34
CA ASN A 91 -3.94 -3.24 -6.09
C ASN A 91 -3.83 -2.04 -5.16
N PHE A 92 -2.64 -1.47 -5.04
CA PHE A 92 -2.36 -0.30 -4.23
C PHE A 92 -1.86 0.83 -5.12
N GLN A 93 -2.54 1.97 -5.05
CA GLN A 93 -2.13 3.21 -5.66
C GLN A 93 -1.99 4.26 -4.56
N LEU A 94 -0.80 4.85 -4.47
CA LEU A 94 -0.50 5.90 -3.51
C LEU A 94 0.08 7.13 -4.22
N GLY A 95 -0.62 8.25 -4.06
CA GLY A 95 -0.12 9.59 -4.36
C GLY A 95 0.16 10.34 -3.06
N ALA A 96 1.40 10.79 -2.88
CA ALA A 96 1.87 11.35 -1.61
C ALA A 96 2.71 12.62 -1.79
N ALA A 97 2.42 13.65 -1.01
CA ALA A 97 3.25 14.86 -0.88
C ALA A 97 3.55 15.14 0.60
N ASN A 98 4.82 15.29 0.96
CA ASN A 98 5.25 15.48 2.35
C ASN A 98 4.67 14.40 3.28
N ALA A 99 4.75 13.13 2.89
CA ALA A 99 4.04 12.05 3.57
C ALA A 99 4.97 10.89 3.97
N VAL A 100 4.53 10.14 4.97
CA VAL A 100 5.26 8.98 5.53
C VAL A 100 4.34 7.77 5.53
N PRO A 101 4.10 7.16 4.35
CA PRO A 101 3.21 6.01 4.25
C PRO A 101 3.88 4.73 4.76
N ASN A 102 3.19 3.97 5.59
CA ASN A 102 3.63 2.64 6.04
C ASN A 102 2.67 1.58 5.51
N LEU A 103 3.19 0.65 4.71
CA LEU A 103 2.42 -0.41 4.09
C LEU A 103 2.98 -1.77 4.49
N GLN A 104 2.13 -2.62 5.03
CA GLN A 104 2.50 -3.99 5.37
C GLN A 104 1.53 -4.96 4.72
N PHE A 105 2.08 -5.94 4.02
CA PHE A 105 1.29 -6.98 3.38
C PHE A 105 1.83 -8.36 3.75
N VAL A 106 0.94 -9.19 4.29
CA VAL A 106 1.24 -10.56 4.69
C VAL A 106 0.25 -11.49 3.99
N ALA A 107 0.76 -12.47 3.24
CA ALA A 107 -0.11 -13.43 2.57
C ALA A 107 0.47 -14.85 2.45
N ALA A 108 -0.39 -15.87 2.36
CA ALA A 108 0.10 -17.19 1.94
C ALA A 108 0.43 -17.17 0.43
N SER A 109 -0.50 -16.70 -0.40
CA SER A 109 -0.29 -16.50 -1.83
C SER A 109 -0.76 -15.12 -2.26
N ALA A 110 0.08 -14.39 -2.99
CA ALA A 110 -0.30 -13.07 -3.47
C ALA A 110 0.32 -12.62 -4.80
N VAL A 111 -0.44 -11.79 -5.51
CA VAL A 111 0.03 -11.09 -6.72
C VAL A 111 -0.24 -9.60 -6.54
N PRO A 112 0.52 -8.92 -5.68
CA PRO A 112 0.25 -7.51 -5.41
C PRO A 112 0.79 -6.62 -6.52
N ASN A 113 0.02 -5.60 -6.87
CA ASN A 113 0.47 -4.50 -7.72
C ASN A 113 0.53 -3.22 -6.88
N PHE A 114 1.72 -2.62 -6.82
CA PHE A 114 1.96 -1.40 -6.07
C PHE A 114 2.46 -0.30 -7.00
N GLN A 115 1.77 0.83 -6.97
CA GLN A 115 2.17 2.04 -7.67
C GLN A 115 2.28 3.19 -6.68
N PHE A 116 3.46 3.80 -6.65
CA PHE A 116 3.80 4.90 -5.77
C PHE A 116 4.26 6.09 -6.57
N VAL A 117 3.60 7.22 -6.34
CA VAL A 117 4.03 8.53 -6.83
C VAL A 117 4.19 9.44 -5.63
N ALA A 118 5.41 9.90 -5.37
CA ALA A 118 5.70 10.61 -4.13
C ALA A 118 6.64 11.81 -4.31
N ALA A 119 6.38 12.89 -3.57
CA ALA A 119 7.29 14.04 -3.47
C ALA A 119 7.56 14.34 -2.00
N ASN A 120 8.84 14.52 -1.63
CA ASN A 120 9.25 14.76 -0.25
C ASN A 120 8.71 13.69 0.70
N ALA A 121 8.92 12.41 0.39
CA ALA A 121 8.24 11.31 1.07
C ALA A 121 9.20 10.25 1.62
N MET A 122 8.77 9.59 2.69
CA MET A 122 9.52 8.49 3.33
C MET A 122 8.64 7.24 3.40
N PRO A 123 8.39 6.56 2.27
CA PRO A 123 7.55 5.39 2.25
C PRO A 123 8.28 4.16 2.83
N ASN A 124 7.60 3.43 3.70
CA ASN A 124 8.05 2.14 4.20
C ASN A 124 7.06 1.07 3.73
N CYS A 125 7.55 0.09 2.98
CA CYS A 125 6.72 -0.99 2.46
C CYS A 125 7.36 -2.35 2.76
N GLN A 126 6.58 -3.21 3.41
CA GLN A 126 6.94 -4.57 3.72
C GLN A 126 5.98 -5.55 3.06
N LEU A 127 6.52 -6.57 2.40
CA LEU A 127 5.77 -7.69 1.86
C LEU A 127 6.37 -9.01 2.35
N VAL A 128 5.55 -9.81 3.02
CA VAL A 128 5.89 -11.16 3.48
C VAL A 128 4.91 -12.15 2.86
N ALA A 129 5.40 -13.12 2.09
CA ALA A 129 4.52 -14.13 1.51
C ALA A 129 5.16 -15.50 1.29
N ALA A 130 4.39 -16.58 1.33
CA ALA A 130 4.94 -17.88 0.93
C ALA A 130 5.13 -17.94 -0.59
N ASN A 131 4.11 -17.58 -1.37
CA ASN A 131 4.19 -17.45 -2.82
C ASN A 131 3.83 -16.03 -3.25
N ALA A 132 4.72 -15.34 -3.97
CA ALA A 132 4.44 -13.98 -4.40
C ALA A 132 4.97 -13.62 -5.80
N MET A 133 4.13 -12.92 -6.56
CA MET A 133 4.51 -12.30 -7.82
C MET A 133 4.24 -10.81 -7.76
N PRO A 134 5.02 -10.04 -6.98
CA PRO A 134 4.77 -8.62 -6.82
C PRO A 134 5.22 -7.82 -8.04
N ASN A 135 4.44 -6.81 -8.40
CA ASN A 135 4.85 -5.76 -9.31
C ASN A 135 4.89 -4.44 -8.53
N PHE A 136 6.04 -3.78 -8.54
CA PHE A 136 6.27 -2.52 -7.85
C PHE A 136 6.75 -1.47 -8.85
N GLN A 137 6.03 -0.36 -8.90
CA GLN A 137 6.44 0.85 -9.58
C GLN A 137 6.55 1.99 -8.57
N PHE A 138 7.72 2.61 -8.53
CA PHE A 138 7.99 3.73 -7.65
C PHE A 138 8.57 4.89 -8.44
N VAL A 139 7.87 6.03 -8.38
CA VAL A 139 8.30 7.30 -8.96
C VAL A 139 8.35 8.34 -7.86
N ALA A 140 9.52 8.92 -7.59
CA ALA A 140 9.60 9.95 -6.57
C ALA A 140 10.64 11.05 -6.79
N ALA A 141 10.42 12.17 -6.11
CA ALA A 141 11.40 13.24 -5.95
C ALA A 141 11.64 13.52 -4.46
N ASN A 142 12.90 13.70 -4.07
CA ASN A 142 13.31 13.96 -2.68
C ASN A 142 12.73 12.90 -1.71
N ALA A 143 13.04 11.62 -1.94
CA ALA A 143 12.43 10.53 -1.19
C ALA A 143 13.44 9.58 -0.55
N VAL A 144 13.08 9.03 0.60
CA VAL A 144 13.88 8.02 1.30
C VAL A 144 13.02 6.76 1.49
N PRO A 145 12.82 5.96 0.43
CA PRO A 145 11.98 4.79 0.49
C PRO A 145 12.70 3.60 1.13
N ILE A 146 11.99 2.83 1.96
CA ILE A 146 12.44 1.57 2.55
C ILE A 146 11.52 0.46 2.08
N PHE A 147 12.10 -0.57 1.46
CA PHE A 147 11.37 -1.72 0.95
C PHE A 147 11.96 -3.02 1.50
N LEU A 148 11.12 -3.82 2.15
CA LEU A 148 11.45 -5.16 2.62
C LEU A 148 10.54 -6.18 1.94
N PHE A 149 11.13 -7.11 1.20
CA PHE A 149 10.44 -8.21 0.57
C PHE A 149 10.98 -9.54 1.10
N VAL A 150 10.10 -10.38 1.64
CA VAL A 150 10.43 -11.71 2.15
C VAL A 150 9.47 -12.71 1.53
N ALA A 151 9.99 -13.66 0.76
CA ALA A 151 9.16 -14.73 0.24
C ALA A 151 9.86 -16.08 0.09
N ALA A 152 9.08 -17.16 0.22
CA ALA A 152 9.60 -18.50 -0.02
C ALA A 152 9.78 -18.76 -1.51
N ASN A 153 8.75 -18.49 -2.32
CA ASN A 153 8.75 -18.57 -3.78
C ASN A 153 8.31 -17.24 -4.36
N ALA A 154 9.20 -16.54 -5.05
CA ALA A 154 8.85 -15.26 -5.64
C ALA A 154 9.48 -14.93 -6.97
N VAL A 155 8.69 -14.18 -7.74
CA VAL A 155 9.03 -13.61 -9.05
C VAL A 155 8.72 -12.11 -9.00
N PRO A 156 9.58 -11.30 -8.39
CA PRO A 156 9.31 -9.88 -8.24
C PRO A 156 9.72 -9.05 -9.46
N ASN A 157 8.91 -8.05 -9.81
CA ASN A 157 9.25 -7.02 -10.77
C ASN A 157 9.28 -5.65 -10.08
N PHE A 158 10.42 -4.96 -10.14
CA PHE A 158 10.62 -3.65 -9.52
C PHE A 158 11.05 -2.63 -10.57
N GLN A 159 10.36 -1.50 -10.62
CA GLN A 159 10.73 -0.32 -11.40
C GLN A 159 10.84 0.89 -10.47
N PHE A 160 11.98 1.57 -10.52
CA PHE A 160 12.29 2.69 -9.63
C PHE A 160 12.83 3.87 -10.43
N VAL A 161 12.11 4.99 -10.41
CA VAL A 161 12.52 6.25 -11.02
C VAL A 161 12.55 7.30 -9.94
N ALA A 162 13.71 7.89 -9.65
CA ALA A 162 13.75 8.93 -8.65
C ALA A 162 14.77 10.04 -8.90
N ALA A 163 14.43 11.23 -8.45
CA ALA A 163 15.33 12.37 -8.36
C ALA A 163 15.64 12.65 -6.89
N ASN A 164 16.92 12.84 -6.55
CA ASN A 164 17.36 13.10 -5.18
C ASN A 164 16.79 12.10 -4.15
N ALA A 165 16.99 10.80 -4.38
CA ALA A 165 16.44 9.77 -3.50
C ALA A 165 17.53 8.87 -2.91
N VAL A 166 17.29 8.40 -1.69
CA VAL A 166 18.16 7.45 -0.98
C VAL A 166 17.35 6.18 -0.67
N PRO A 167 17.18 5.27 -1.64
CA PRO A 167 16.39 4.07 -1.42
C PRO A 167 17.15 2.99 -0.64
N ASN A 168 16.45 2.26 0.22
CA ASN A 168 16.92 1.04 0.84
C ASN A 168 16.02 -0.14 0.44
N PHE A 169 16.61 -1.17 -0.14
CA PHE A 169 15.90 -2.38 -0.58
C PHE A 169 16.53 -3.62 0.07
N GLN A 170 15.68 -4.44 0.70
CA GLN A 170 16.04 -5.76 1.19
C GLN A 170 15.10 -6.81 0.59
N ILE A 171 15.66 -7.79 -0.12
CA ILE A 171 14.91 -8.87 -0.78
C ILE A 171 15.46 -10.20 -0.26
N VAL A 172 14.59 -10.98 0.38
CA VAL A 172 14.88 -12.34 0.87
C VAL A 172 13.98 -13.30 0.11
N ASN A 173 14.57 -14.10 -0.79
CA ASN A 173 13.84 -15.11 -1.56
C ASN A 173 14.49 -16.49 -1.32
N LEU A 174 13.74 -17.42 -0.73
CA LEU A 174 14.29 -18.68 -0.20
C LEU A 174 14.44 -19.80 -1.26
N SER A 175 13.85 -19.67 -2.46
CA SER A 175 13.83 -20.74 -3.49
C SER A 175 14.60 -20.43 -4.79
N LEU A 176 15.10 -19.20 -4.95
CA LEU A 176 16.02 -18.72 -6.00
C LEU A 176 15.54 -18.75 -7.48
N GLN A 177 15.57 -17.57 -8.11
CA GLN A 177 16.05 -17.21 -9.47
C GLN A 177 15.37 -15.89 -9.89
N MET A 178 16.03 -14.74 -9.74
CA MET A 178 15.67 -13.58 -10.57
C MET A 178 16.78 -12.54 -10.75
N GLN A 179 16.96 -12.18 -12.03
CA GLN A 179 17.67 -11.01 -12.52
C GLN A 179 17.03 -9.74 -11.95
N CYS A 180 17.81 -8.97 -11.19
CA CYS A 180 17.44 -7.63 -10.79
C CYS A 180 17.84 -6.68 -11.94
N GLN A 181 16.93 -6.36 -12.87
CA GLN A 181 17.08 -5.12 -13.64
C GLN A 181 16.66 -3.97 -12.73
N LEU A 182 17.54 -3.60 -11.80
CA LEU A 182 17.41 -2.36 -11.07
C LEU A 182 17.72 -1.21 -12.05
N ALA A 183 16.73 -0.81 -12.85
CA ALA A 183 16.81 0.45 -13.59
C ALA A 183 16.55 1.61 -12.63
N ALA A 184 17.33 1.70 -11.54
CA ALA A 184 17.33 2.85 -10.65
C ALA A 184 18.04 3.99 -11.37
N ARG A 185 17.26 4.79 -12.11
CA ARG A 185 17.77 6.06 -12.62
C ARG A 185 17.64 7.08 -11.51
N THR A 186 18.67 7.16 -10.67
CA THR A 186 18.81 8.27 -9.72
C THR A 186 19.39 9.46 -10.47
N ILE A 187 18.57 10.49 -10.71
CA ILE A 187 19.07 11.77 -11.22
C ILE A 187 19.50 12.55 -9.97
N ASN A 188 20.78 12.45 -9.62
CA ASN A 188 21.39 13.37 -8.65
C ASN A 188 21.68 14.67 -9.40
N ALA A 189 20.95 15.73 -9.06
CA ALA A 189 21.31 17.07 -9.54
C ALA A 189 22.62 17.49 -8.89
N SER A 190 23.60 17.86 -9.71
CA SER A 190 24.92 18.37 -9.33
C SER A 190 24.87 19.64 -8.50
#